data_AF-A0A4Y8CAC2-F1
#
_entry.id   AF-A0A4Y8CAC2-F1
#
_cell.length_a   1.000
_cell.length_b   1.000
_cell.length_c   1.000
_cell.angle_alpha   90.00
_cell.angle_beta   90.00
_cell.angle_gamma   90.00
#
_symmetry.space_group_name_H-M   'P 1'
#
loop_
_entity.id
_entity.type
_entity.pdbx_description
1 polymer ?
#
loop_
_entity_poly.entity_id
_entity_poly.type
_entity_poly.pdbx_seq_one_letter_code
_entity_poly.pdbx_strand_id
1 'polypeptide(L)'
;DRDGVINIDKKYVYKIEDFEFCDGIFELCRYFLARNYLLFVATNQSGIARRYYKESDFLKLCDYMLKEFAKQDVKIDKIYHCPHLEGCECRKPKAGMLLKAKDEFDLDMKNSIFIGDNLSD
;
A
#
# COMPACT_ATOMS: atom_id res chain seq x y z
N ASP A 1 1.24 3.19 -4.07
CA ASP A 1 0.34 2.02 -4.16
C ASP A 1 1.07 0.77 -3.71
N ARG A 2 0.40 -0.40 -3.72
CA ARG A 2 0.96 -1.72 -3.43
C ARG A 2 1.13 -2.52 -4.72
N ASP A 3 0.05 -2.94 -5.35
CA ASP A 3 0.09 -3.67 -6.62
C ASP A 3 0.55 -2.73 -7.73
N GLY A 4 1.49 -3.16 -8.56
CA GLY A 4 2.11 -2.35 -9.62
C GLY A 4 3.27 -1.45 -9.17
N VAL A 5 3.39 -1.19 -7.86
CA VAL A 5 4.43 -0.31 -7.29
C VAL A 5 5.38 -1.08 -6.35
N ILE A 6 4.83 -1.70 -5.30
CA ILE A 6 5.60 -2.52 -4.35
C ILE A 6 5.77 -3.93 -4.89
N ASN A 7 4.69 -4.53 -5.39
CA ASN A 7 4.70 -5.85 -6.00
C ASN A 7 4.23 -5.80 -7.44
N ILE A 8 4.65 -6.78 -8.23
CA ILE A 8 4.15 -6.98 -9.57
C ILE A 8 2.63 -7.20 -9.51
N ASP A 9 1.86 -6.44 -10.30
CA ASP A 9 0.42 -6.64 -10.40
C ASP A 9 0.11 -7.88 -11.25
N LYS A 10 -0.26 -8.98 -10.58
CA LYS A 10 -0.74 -10.22 -11.20
C LYS A 10 -2.27 -10.35 -11.11
N LYS A 11 -2.97 -9.26 -10.77
CA LYS A 11 -4.39 -9.18 -10.43
C LYS A 11 -4.76 -9.99 -9.19
N TYR A 12 -5.28 -9.31 -8.17
CA TYR A 12 -5.75 -9.93 -6.93
C TYR A 12 -4.65 -10.74 -6.22
N VAL A 13 -3.47 -10.15 -6.01
CA VAL A 13 -2.38 -10.79 -5.26
C VAL A 13 -2.74 -10.84 -3.78
N TYR A 14 -3.02 -12.05 -3.26
CA TYR A 14 -3.34 -12.29 -1.84
C TYR A 14 -2.52 -13.43 -1.21
N LYS A 15 -1.78 -14.21 -2.01
CA LYS A 15 -0.92 -15.28 -1.52
C LYS A 15 0.54 -14.83 -1.54
N ILE A 16 1.29 -15.28 -0.55
CA ILE A 16 2.72 -14.98 -0.42
C ILE A 16 3.51 -15.56 -1.59
N GLU A 17 3.17 -16.77 -2.03
CA GLU A 17 3.83 -17.44 -3.17
C GLU A 17 3.68 -16.69 -4.50
N ASP A 18 2.63 -15.87 -4.66
CA ASP A 18 2.39 -15.07 -5.86
C ASP A 18 2.99 -13.65 -5.75
N PHE A 19 3.41 -13.26 -4.53
CA PHE A 19 3.88 -11.92 -4.23
C PHE A 19 5.35 -11.76 -4.62
N GLU A 20 5.59 -10.94 -5.63
CA GLU A 20 6.91 -10.66 -6.17
C GLU A 20 7.17 -9.17 -6.08
N PHE A 21 8.24 -8.78 -5.38
CA PHE A 21 8.61 -7.38 -5.22
C PHE A 21 9.05 -6.78 -6.56
N CYS A 22 8.65 -5.54 -6.82
CA CYS A 22 9.17 -4.79 -7.95
C CYS A 22 10.67 -4.47 -7.74
N ASP A 23 11.45 -4.53 -8.82
CA ASP A 23 12.86 -4.17 -8.79
C ASP A 23 13.06 -2.74 -8.27
N GLY A 24 14.01 -2.56 -7.33
CA GLY A 24 14.35 -1.24 -6.79
C GLY A 24 13.43 -0.72 -5.68
N ILE A 25 12.37 -1.44 -5.29
CA ILE A 25 11.41 -0.92 -4.31
C ILE A 25 12.05 -0.66 -2.94
N PHE A 26 12.96 -1.54 -2.50
CA PHE A 26 13.63 -1.39 -1.21
C PHE A 26 14.58 -0.20 -1.22
N GLU A 27 15.33 -0.02 -2.31
CA GLU A 27 16.23 1.12 -2.54
C GLU A 27 15.46 2.43 -2.52
N LEU A 28 14.32 2.49 -3.21
CA LEU A 28 13.44 3.65 -3.26
C LEU A 28 12.94 4.03 -1.86
N CYS A 29 12.45 3.05 -1.09
CA CYS A 29 11.99 3.30 0.27
C CYS A 29 13.12 3.77 1.19
N ARG A 30 14.30 3.16 1.13
CA ARG A 30 15.47 3.63 1.90
C ARG A 30 15.87 5.06 1.54
N TYR A 31 15.80 5.42 0.26
CA TYR A 31 16.11 6.78 -0.21
C TYR A 31 15.23 7.83 0.47
N PHE A 32 13.93 7.56 0.61
CA PHE A 32 12.98 8.46 1.27
C PHE A 32 13.09 8.44 2.80
N LEU A 33 13.31 7.27 3.40
CA LEU A 33 13.57 7.17 4.84
C LEU A 33 14.80 7.99 5.27
N ALA A 34 15.89 7.92 4.49
CA ALA A 34 17.10 8.71 4.74
C ALA A 34 16.87 10.24 4.67
N ARG A 35 15.71 10.68 4.15
CA ARG A 35 15.27 12.09 4.07
C ARG A 35 14.18 12.42 5.07
N ASN A 36 13.95 11.56 6.06
CA ASN A 36 12.94 11.69 7.11
C ASN A 36 11.49 11.68 6.60
N TYR A 37 11.23 11.04 5.45
CA TYR A 37 9.86 10.77 5.04
C TYR A 37 9.27 9.61 5.85
N LEU A 38 7.99 9.71 6.17
CA LEU A 38 7.17 8.58 6.60
C LEU A 38 6.68 7.81 5.38
N LEU A 39 6.61 6.49 5.47
CA LEU A 39 6.23 5.63 4.36
C LEU A 39 4.87 4.98 4.63
N PHE A 40 3.93 5.20 3.73
CA PHE A 40 2.57 4.66 3.81
C PHE A 40 2.22 3.87 2.55
N VAL A 41 1.37 2.86 2.72
CA VAL A 41 0.76 2.13 1.60
C VAL A 41 -0.73 2.43 1.57
N ALA A 42 -1.26 2.83 0.41
CA ALA A 42 -2.70 3.00 0.20
C ALA A 42 -3.12 2.20 -1.04
N THR A 43 -3.92 1.15 -0.84
CA THR A 43 -4.22 0.16 -1.90
C THR A 43 -5.70 -0.19 -2.02
N ASN A 44 -6.17 -0.37 -3.25
CA ASN A 44 -7.54 -0.84 -3.53
C ASN A 44 -7.56 -2.38 -3.56
N GLN A 45 -8.25 -3.00 -2.59
CA GLN A 45 -8.31 -4.47 -2.41
C GLN A 45 -9.71 -5.02 -2.67
N SER A 46 -10.26 -4.71 -3.85
CA SER A 46 -11.64 -5.09 -4.22
C SER A 46 -11.89 -6.60 -4.30
N GLY A 47 -10.84 -7.41 -4.35
CA GLY A 47 -10.95 -8.87 -4.29
C GLY A 47 -11.62 -9.37 -3.01
N ILE A 48 -11.55 -8.60 -1.92
CA ILE A 48 -12.26 -8.88 -0.67
C ILE A 48 -13.78 -8.81 -0.87
N ALA A 49 -14.31 -7.69 -1.36
CA ALA A 49 -15.75 -7.57 -1.63
C ALA A 49 -16.23 -8.54 -2.72
N ARG A 50 -15.36 -8.89 -3.67
CA ARG A 50 -15.62 -9.91 -4.71
C ARG A 50 -15.51 -11.34 -4.20
N ARG A 51 -15.10 -11.55 -2.93
CA ARG A 51 -14.90 -12.87 -2.30
C ARG A 51 -13.85 -13.75 -2.97
N TYR A 52 -12.87 -13.16 -3.65
CA TYR A 52 -11.74 -13.90 -4.20
C TYR A 52 -10.77 -14.36 -3.11
N TYR A 53 -10.67 -13.60 -2.02
CA TYR A 53 -9.93 -13.92 -0.81
C TYR A 53 -10.56 -13.24 0.40
N LYS A 54 -10.20 -13.69 1.60
CA LYS A 54 -10.67 -13.07 2.85
C LYS A 54 -9.78 -11.90 3.23
N GLU A 55 -10.32 -10.97 4.02
CA GLU A 55 -9.51 -9.91 4.61
C GLU A 55 -8.36 -10.46 5.45
N SER A 56 -8.56 -11.60 6.13
CA SER A 56 -7.48 -12.29 6.84
C SER A 56 -6.31 -12.71 5.95
N ASP A 57 -6.56 -13.05 4.68
CA ASP A 57 -5.51 -13.44 3.73
C ASP A 57 -4.70 -12.20 3.30
N PHE A 58 -5.40 -11.08 3.05
CA PHE A 58 -4.76 -9.79 2.84
C PHE A 58 -3.89 -9.36 4.03
N LEU A 59 -4.39 -9.49 5.26
CA LEU A 59 -3.64 -9.12 6.46
C LEU A 59 -2.40 -10.00 6.66
N LYS A 60 -2.47 -11.30 6.38
CA LYS A 60 -1.30 -12.20 6.39
C LYS A 60 -0.26 -11.78 5.36
N LEU A 61 -0.70 -11.42 4.15
CA LEU A 61 0.20 -10.94 3.11
C LEU A 61 0.86 -9.60 3.51
N CYS A 62 0.11 -8.69 4.15
CA CYS A 62 0.64 -7.45 4.67
C CYS A 62 1.71 -7.69 5.76
N ASP A 63 1.46 -8.61 6.69
CA ASP A 63 2.44 -8.97 7.72
C ASP A 63 3.73 -9.54 7.11
N TYR A 64 3.61 -10.42 6.12
CA TYR A 64 4.75 -10.90 5.34
C TYR A 64 5.52 -9.74 4.68
N MET A 65 4.82 -8.87 3.96
CA MET A 65 5.41 -7.72 3.29
C MET A 65 6.16 -6.82 4.27
N LEU A 66 5.54 -6.47 5.41
CA LEU A 66 6.17 -5.64 6.45
C LEU A 66 7.43 -6.30 7.01
N LYS A 67 7.44 -7.62 7.20
CA LYS A 67 8.62 -8.37 7.65
C LYS A 67 9.75 -8.34 6.63
N GLU A 68 9.45 -8.47 5.34
CA GLU A 68 10.47 -8.37 4.30
C GLU A 68 11.06 -6.95 4.21
N PHE A 69 10.24 -5.91 4.31
CA PHE A 69 10.74 -4.53 4.40
C PHE A 69 11.60 -4.30 5.66
N ALA A 70 11.18 -4.85 6.81
CA ALA A 70 11.95 -4.73 8.05
C ALA A 70 13.34 -5.39 7.96
N LYS A 71 13.47 -6.53 7.26
CA LYS A 71 14.78 -7.15 6.97
C LYS A 71 15.71 -6.27 6.14
N GLN A 72 15.15 -5.29 5.43
CA GLN A 72 15.87 -4.34 4.58
C GLN A 72 16.07 -2.99 5.27
N ASP A 73 15.87 -2.93 6.59
CA ASP A 73 15.89 -1.71 7.42
C ASP A 73 14.91 -0.63 6.93
N VAL A 74 13.80 -1.06 6.29
CA VAL A 74 12.74 -0.17 5.84
C VAL A 74 11.52 -0.32 6.75
N LYS A 75 11.12 0.78 7.38
CA LYS A 75 9.87 0.87 8.12
C LYS A 75 8.77 1.42 7.21
N ILE A 76 7.69 0.67 7.06
CA ILE A 76 6.41 1.17 6.55
C ILE A 76 5.57 1.53 7.78
N ASP A 77 5.16 2.79 7.89
CA ASP A 77 4.45 3.33 9.05
C ASP A 77 3.03 2.80 9.16
N LYS A 78 2.31 2.72 8.03
CA LYS A 78 0.97 2.11 7.99
C LYS A 78 0.53 1.70 6.59
N ILE A 79 -0.30 0.66 6.55
CA ILE A 79 -1.01 0.21 5.36
C ILE A 79 -2.49 0.57 5.53
N TYR A 80 -3.03 1.26 4.53
CA TYR A 80 -4.45 1.54 4.35
C TYR A 80 -4.94 0.76 3.14
N HIS A 81 -6.09 0.11 3.28
CA HIS A 81 -6.73 -0.59 2.18
C HIS A 81 -8.21 -0.25 2.06
N CYS A 82 -8.71 -0.25 0.83
CA CYS A 82 -10.13 -0.20 0.55
C CYS A 82 -10.63 -1.56 0.03
N PRO A 83 -11.44 -2.31 0.79
CA PRO A 83 -12.00 -3.59 0.34
C PRO A 83 -13.21 -3.45 -0.59
N HIS A 84 -13.79 -2.25 -0.71
CA HIS A 84 -15.09 -2.00 -1.33
C HIS A 84 -15.04 -1.92 -2.87
N LEU A 85 -16.20 -2.16 -3.50
CA LEU A 85 -16.42 -1.97 -4.93
C LEU A 85 -16.76 -0.53 -5.29
N GLU A 86 -17.69 0.08 -4.56
CA GLU A 86 -18.20 1.44 -4.77
C GLU A 86 -18.87 1.96 -3.48
N GLY A 87 -19.39 3.21 -3.51
CA GLY A 87 -20.19 3.77 -2.41
C GLY A 87 -19.44 4.10 -1.12
N CYS A 88 -18.10 4.06 -1.13
CA CYS A 88 -17.26 4.40 0.02
C CYS A 88 -16.39 5.63 -0.26
N GLU A 89 -15.81 6.23 0.78
CA GLU A 89 -14.89 7.37 0.65
C GLU A 89 -13.41 6.98 0.55
N CYS A 90 -13.08 5.72 0.84
CA CYS A 90 -11.69 5.26 0.88
C CYS A 90 -11.15 4.74 -0.47
N ARG A 91 -12.03 4.36 -1.42
CA ARG A 91 -11.59 3.78 -2.70
C ARG A 91 -10.97 4.85 -3.60
N LYS A 92 -9.71 4.64 -4.02
CA LYS A 92 -9.06 5.49 -5.03
C LYS A 92 -9.88 5.48 -6.34
N PRO A 93 -10.12 6.64 -7.00
CA PRO A 93 -9.39 7.91 -6.87
C PRO A 93 -9.83 8.85 -5.75
N LYS A 94 -10.76 8.44 -4.86
CA LYS A 94 -11.05 9.26 -3.68
C LYS A 94 -9.86 9.28 -2.74
N ALA A 95 -9.64 10.44 -2.11
CA ALA A 95 -8.50 10.67 -1.23
C ALA A 95 -8.68 10.11 0.20
N GLY A 96 -9.76 9.38 0.51
CA GLY A 96 -10.10 9.03 1.90
C GLY A 96 -9.03 8.27 2.66
N MET A 97 -8.26 7.38 2.02
CA MET A 97 -7.11 6.73 2.67
C MET A 97 -5.99 7.72 3.01
N LEU A 98 -5.74 8.69 2.12
CA LEU A 98 -4.71 9.71 2.31
C LEU A 98 -5.11 10.73 3.38
N LEU A 99 -6.37 11.16 3.37
CA LEU A 99 -6.92 12.05 4.40
C LEU A 99 -6.89 11.39 5.77
N LYS A 100 -7.19 10.09 5.85
CA LYS A 100 -7.04 9.33 7.09
C LYS A 100 -5.58 9.30 7.58
N ALA A 101 -4.63 9.09 6.67
CA ALA A 101 -3.21 9.14 7.01
C ALA A 101 -2.78 10.53 7.50
N LYS A 102 -3.25 11.58 6.83
CA LYS A 102 -3.04 12.97 7.22
C LYS A 102 -3.52 13.23 8.64
N ASP A 103 -4.76 12.87 8.94
CA ASP A 103 -5.38 13.18 10.24
C ASP A 103 -4.76 12.35 11.38
N GLU A 104 -4.36 11.10 11.11
CA GLU A 104 -3.74 10.23 12.12
C GLU A 104 -2.27 10.56 12.42
N PHE A 105 -1.51 11.09 11.45
CA PHE A 105 -0.07 11.32 11.56
C PHE A 105 0.35 12.80 11.39
N ASP A 106 -0.62 13.72 11.29
CA ASP A 106 -0.42 15.15 11.05
C ASP A 106 0.50 15.44 9.84
N LEU A 107 0.18 14.80 8.70
CA LEU A 107 1.03 14.85 7.51
C LEU A 107 0.92 16.17 6.74
N ASP A 108 2.07 16.68 6.30
CA ASP A 108 2.13 17.75 5.31
C ASP A 108 1.86 17.19 3.90
N MET A 109 0.58 17.24 3.50
CA MET A 109 0.14 16.76 2.19
C MET A 109 0.74 17.55 1.02
N LYS A 110 1.14 18.82 1.21
CA LYS A 110 1.71 19.64 0.13
C LYS A 110 3.12 19.18 -0.25
N ASN A 111 3.86 18.68 0.74
CA ASN A 111 5.21 18.14 0.55
C ASN A 111 5.22 16.60 0.52
N SER A 112 4.05 15.97 0.44
CA SER A 112 3.91 14.52 0.30
C SER A 112 3.93 14.09 -1.17
N ILE A 113 4.40 12.87 -1.42
CA ILE A 113 4.49 12.28 -2.75
C ILE A 113 3.65 11.01 -2.76
N PHE A 114 2.78 10.86 -3.76
CA PHE A 114 2.10 9.61 -4.03
C PHE A 114 2.72 8.93 -5.26
N ILE A 115 3.08 7.66 -5.13
CA ILE A 115 3.66 6.85 -6.21
C ILE A 115 2.65 5.77 -6.56
N GLY A 116 2.17 5.77 -7.80
CA GLY A 116 1.13 4.89 -8.31
C GLY A 116 1.40 4.51 -9.77
N ASP A 117 0.81 3.40 -10.21
CA ASP A 117 0.92 2.89 -11.58
C ASP A 117 -0.36 3.15 -12.41
N ASN A 118 -1.45 3.53 -11.75
CA ASN A 118 -2.76 3.73 -12.37
C ASN A 118 -3.22 5.19 -12.33
N LEU A 119 -4.07 5.61 -13.27
CA LEU A 119 -4.67 6.96 -13.27
C LEU A 119 -5.54 7.25 -12.05
N SER A 120 -5.95 6.21 -11.32
CA SER A 120 -6.72 6.37 -10.09
C SER A 120 -5.87 6.76 -8.89
N ASP A 121 -4.55 6.68 -9.00
CA ASP A 121 -3.60 6.99 -7.94
C ASP A 121 -3.39 8.50 -7.74
#